data_AF-A0A9D4C695-F1
#
_entry.id   AF-A0A9D4C695-F1
#
_cell.length_a   1.000
_cell.length_b   1.000
_cell.length_c   1.000
_cell.angle_alpha   90.00
_cell.angle_beta   90.00
_cell.angle_gamma   90.00
#
_symmetry.space_group_name_H-M   'P 1'
#
loop_
_entity.id
_entity.type
_entity.pdbx_description
1 polymer ?
#
loop_
_entity_poly.entity_id
_entity_poly.type
_entity_poly.pdbx_seq_one_letter_code
_entity_poly.pdbx_strand_id
1 'polypeptide(L)'
;MRSYNVLVSVLKSNNIFVSVLKSDNANGLFYFPQPCQPPSPSTEAATITCTVARQRGDDGQVIVTWSVYQLIGSQVTLATQDFVEYTGQVVFAAGERTKVILLNIAI
;
A
#
# COMPACT_ATOMS: atom_id res chain seq x y z
N MET A 1 -14.89 -15.04 -18.45
CA MET A 1 -13.74 -15.33 -19.34
C MET A 1 -12.51 -14.68 -18.71
N ARG A 2 -11.43 -15.44 -18.47
CA ARG A 2 -10.19 -14.91 -17.88
C ARG A 2 -9.31 -14.40 -19.02
N SER A 3 -9.33 -13.10 -19.26
CA SER A 3 -8.32 -12.48 -20.11
C SER A 3 -7.05 -12.31 -19.26
N TYR A 4 -5.88 -12.17 -19.89
CA TYR A 4 -4.64 -11.91 -19.16
C TYR A 4 -3.82 -10.87 -19.92
N ASN A 5 -3.12 -10.01 -19.19
CA ASN A 5 -2.17 -9.06 -19.79
C ASN A 5 -0.79 -9.72 -19.86
N VAL A 6 -0.14 -9.67 -21.01
CA VAL A 6 1.19 -10.27 -21.23
C VAL A 6 2.23 -9.16 -21.27
N LEU A 7 3.16 -9.16 -20.31
CA LEU A 7 4.36 -8.31 -20.34
C LEU A 7 5.55 -9.17 -20.76
N VAL A 8 6.29 -8.73 -21.78
CA VAL A 8 7.49 -9.39 -22.29
C VAL A 8 8.68 -8.46 -22.10
N SER A 9 9.70 -8.87 -21.34
CA SER A 9 10.95 -8.14 -21.20
C SER A 9 12.12 -8.96 -21.74
N VAL A 10 12.90 -8.37 -22.65
CA VAL A 10 14.14 -8.96 -23.18
C VAL A 10 15.31 -8.24 -22.53
N LEU A 11 15.82 -8.81 -21.44
CA LEU A 11 17.05 -8.34 -20.81
C LEU A 11 18.20 -9.12 -21.43
N LYS A 12 19.00 -8.52 -22.33
CA LYS A 12 20.23 -9.04 -22.98
C LYS A 12 20.70 -10.42 -22.46
N SER A 13 19.98 -11.47 -22.83
CA SER A 13 20.14 -12.84 -22.33
C SER A 13 19.45 -13.76 -23.34
N ASN A 14 19.92 -15.00 -23.44
CA ASN A 14 19.29 -16.02 -24.28
C ASN A 14 17.95 -16.52 -23.70
N ASN A 15 17.54 -16.01 -22.53
CA ASN A 15 16.29 -16.34 -21.88
C ASN A 15 15.29 -15.19 -21.96
N ILE A 16 14.06 -15.49 -22.37
CA ILE A 16 12.94 -14.55 -22.40
C ILE A 16 12.06 -14.84 -21.18
N PHE A 17 11.81 -13.83 -20.35
CA PHE A 17 10.86 -13.92 -19.25
C PHE A 17 9.53 -13.30 -19.68
N VAL A 18 8.46 -14.09 -19.58
CA VAL A 18 7.09 -13.64 -19.88
C VAL A 18 6.30 -13.64 -18.58
N SER A 19 5.80 -12.48 -18.17
CA SER A 19 4.92 -12.34 -17.01
C SER A 19 3.49 -12.13 -17.48
N VAL A 20 2.60 -13.04 -17.10
CA VAL A 20 1.18 -13.01 -17.45
C VAL A 20 0.39 -12.55 -16.23
N LEU A 21 -0.08 -11.31 -16.25
CA LEU A 21 -0.88 -10.72 -15.18
C LEU A 21 -2.37 -11.04 -15.39
N LYS A 22 -3.14 -11.14 -14.30
CA LYS A 22 -4.60 -11.30 -14.38
C LYS A 22 -5.23 -10.09 -15.11
N SER A 23 -6.27 -10.31 -15.93
CA SER A 23 -6.98 -9.17 -16.56
C SER A 23 -7.67 -8.29 -15.55
N ASP A 24 -8.04 -7.10 -16.02
CA ASP A 24 -9.01 -6.19 -15.41
C ASP A 24 -8.70 -5.75 -13.97
N ASN A 25 -7.45 -5.93 -13.54
CA ASN A 25 -7.01 -5.76 -12.16
C ASN A 25 -7.77 -6.69 -11.20
N ALA A 26 -7.87 -7.98 -11.53
CA ALA A 26 -8.57 -8.96 -10.68
C ALA A 26 -8.04 -9.01 -9.23
N ASN A 27 -6.75 -8.75 -9.00
CA ASN A 27 -6.19 -8.63 -7.65
C ASN A 27 -6.46 -7.27 -6.97
N GLY A 28 -7.07 -6.33 -7.66
CA GLY A 28 -7.49 -5.04 -7.12
C GLY A 28 -6.52 -3.89 -7.33
N LEU A 29 -7.04 -2.68 -7.22
CA LEU A 29 -6.30 -1.42 -7.14
C LEU A 29 -6.45 -0.85 -5.73
N PHE A 30 -5.35 -0.34 -5.16
CA PHE A 30 -5.29 0.10 -3.78
C PHE A 30 -5.09 1.61 -3.69
N TYR A 31 -5.84 2.27 -2.82
CA TYR A 31 -5.73 3.72 -2.59
C TYR A 31 -6.28 4.10 -1.22
N PHE A 32 -5.93 5.30 -0.75
CA PHE A 32 -6.54 5.90 0.43
C PHE A 32 -7.81 6.63 -0.01
N PRO A 33 -9.02 6.20 0.44
CA PRO A 33 -10.24 6.86 0.03
C PRO A 33 -10.38 8.24 0.66
N GLN A 34 -9.75 8.48 1.81
CA GLN A 34 -9.71 9.75 2.53
C GLN A 34 -8.28 9.98 3.05
N PRO A 35 -7.87 11.23 3.32
CA PRO A 35 -6.58 11.51 3.96
C PRO A 35 -6.46 10.80 5.31
N CYS A 36 -5.25 10.37 5.65
CA CYS A 36 -4.93 9.95 7.01
C CYS A 36 -5.01 11.16 7.94
N GLN A 37 -6.00 11.20 8.82
CA GLN A 37 -6.20 12.34 9.72
C GLN A 37 -5.78 11.97 11.14
N PRO A 38 -4.91 12.78 11.78
CA PRO A 38 -4.67 12.66 13.20
C PRO A 38 -5.93 13.09 13.97
N PRO A 39 -6.16 12.56 15.19
CA PRO A 39 -7.21 13.08 16.07
C PRO A 39 -6.92 14.55 16.39
N SER A 40 -7.98 15.36 16.57
CA SER A 40 -7.88 16.76 16.98
C SER A 40 -8.32 16.93 18.45
N PRO A 41 -7.48 17.52 19.33
CA PRO A 41 -6.09 17.95 19.11
C PRO A 41 -5.13 16.76 18.97
N SER A 42 -4.13 16.88 18.09
CA SER A 42 -3.07 15.88 17.96
C SER A 42 -2.09 16.06 19.11
N THR A 43 -1.92 15.04 19.92
CA THR A 43 -0.96 15.00 21.03
C THR A 43 0.09 13.93 20.76
N GLU A 44 1.24 14.02 21.43
CA GLU A 44 2.17 12.89 21.52
C GLU A 44 1.41 11.65 22.03
N ALA A 45 1.76 10.47 21.53
CA ALA A 45 1.00 9.23 21.71
C ALA A 45 -0.42 9.18 21.05
N ALA A 46 -0.76 10.11 20.15
CA ALA A 46 -1.96 9.98 19.33
C ALA A 46 -1.83 8.88 18.26
N THR A 47 -2.97 8.28 17.90
CA THR A 47 -3.07 7.28 16.82
C THR A 47 -3.74 7.89 15.58
N ILE A 48 -3.02 7.89 14.46
CA ILE A 48 -3.54 8.28 13.15
C ILE A 48 -4.20 7.07 12.50
N THR A 49 -5.42 7.26 11.99
CA THR A 49 -6.15 6.20 11.28
C THR A 49 -6.08 6.41 9.78
N CYS A 50 -5.58 5.41 9.07
CA CYS A 50 -5.48 5.39 7.61
C CYS A 50 -6.29 4.22 7.04
N THR A 51 -7.37 4.49 6.30
CA THR A 51 -8.11 3.43 5.61
C THR A 51 -7.51 3.18 4.23
N VAL A 52 -7.24 1.93 3.89
CA VAL A 52 -6.81 1.52 2.54
C VAL A 52 -7.99 0.79 1.88
N ALA A 53 -8.42 1.26 0.72
CA ALA A 53 -9.49 0.64 -0.06
C ALA A 53 -8.90 -0.17 -1.23
N ARG A 54 -9.54 -1.30 -1.55
CA ARG A 54 -9.25 -2.17 -2.69
C ARG A 54 -10.45 -2.18 -3.65
N GLN A 55 -10.23 -1.70 -4.87
CA GLN A 55 -11.26 -1.55 -5.90
C GLN A 55 -10.98 -2.38 -7.16
N ARG A 56 -11.99 -2.45 -8.05
CA ARG A 56 -12.05 -3.26 -9.28
C ARG A 56 -12.06 -4.76 -9.06
N GLY A 57 -11.04 -5.32 -8.42
CA GLY A 57 -10.94 -6.75 -8.13
C GLY A 57 -10.62 -7.03 -6.68
N ASP A 58 -11.06 -8.19 -6.20
CA ASP A 58 -10.84 -8.71 -4.85
C ASP A 58 -10.39 -10.17 -4.86
N ASP A 59 -9.89 -10.66 -6.01
CA ASP A 59 -9.47 -12.04 -6.18
C ASP A 59 -8.11 -12.30 -5.51
N GLY A 60 -8.05 -13.39 -4.76
CA GLY A 60 -6.87 -13.82 -4.02
C GLY A 60 -6.42 -12.88 -2.89
N GLN A 61 -5.46 -13.38 -2.13
CA GLN A 61 -4.78 -12.61 -1.08
C GLN A 61 -3.76 -11.64 -1.70
N VAL A 62 -3.67 -10.42 -1.16
CA VAL A 62 -2.68 -9.41 -1.55
C VAL A 62 -2.06 -8.79 -0.30
N ILE A 63 -0.74 -8.67 -0.30
CA ILE A 63 0.02 -7.97 0.74
C ILE A 63 0.35 -6.57 0.22
N VAL A 64 -0.03 -5.54 0.98
CA VAL A 64 0.27 -4.14 0.68
C VAL A 64 1.24 -3.62 1.73
N THR A 65 2.45 -3.26 1.29
CA THR A 65 3.47 -2.64 2.15
C THR A 65 3.28 -1.13 2.18
N TRP A 66 3.49 -0.51 3.34
CA TRP A 66 3.38 0.93 3.52
C TRP A 66 4.58 1.48 4.28
N SER A 67 4.86 2.77 4.07
CA SER A 67 5.92 3.54 4.74
C SER A 67 5.45 4.96 4.99
N VAL A 68 5.89 5.55 6.10
CA VAL A 68 5.61 6.94 6.48
C VAL A 68 6.83 7.79 6.18
N TYR A 69 6.59 8.88 5.45
CA TYR A 69 7.62 9.83 5.05
C TYR A 69 7.33 11.22 5.58
N GLN A 70 8.39 11.94 5.91
CA GLN A 70 8.38 13.35 6.27
C GLN A 70 9.06 14.18 5.18
N LEU A 71 8.64 15.45 5.08
CA LEU A 71 9.22 16.44 4.20
C LEU A 71 10.11 17.38 5.00
N ILE A 72 11.42 17.33 4.74
CA ILE A 72 12.40 18.25 5.35
C ILE A 72 12.91 19.16 4.23
N GLY A 73 12.34 20.36 4.13
CA GLY A 73 12.54 21.24 2.99
C GLY A 73 12.03 20.59 1.69
N SER A 74 12.93 20.32 0.75
CA SER A 74 12.61 19.63 -0.51
C SER A 74 12.93 18.12 -0.50
N GLN A 75 13.39 17.58 0.64
CA GLN A 75 13.77 16.16 0.75
C GLN A 75 12.63 15.33 1.35
N VAL A 76 12.40 14.16 0.77
CA VAL A 76 11.49 13.13 1.29
C VAL A 76 12.32 12.10 2.05
N THR A 77 12.11 11.97 3.35
CA THR A 77 12.85 11.03 4.21
C THR A 77 11.89 10.20 5.05
N LEU A 78 12.32 9.04 5.55
CA LEU A 78 11.47 8.24 6.44
C LEU A 78 11.24 8.96 7.77
N ALA A 79 10.01 8.93 8.27
CA ALA A 79 9.63 9.55 9.54
C ALA A 79 9.98 8.65 10.75
N THR A 80 11.23 8.18 10.82
CA THR A 80 11.66 7.17 11.81
C THR A 80 11.72 7.70 13.25
N GLN A 81 11.66 9.03 13.43
CA GLN A 81 11.69 9.68 14.74
C GLN A 81 10.29 9.99 15.27
N ASP A 82 9.34 10.27 14.38
CA ASP A 82 8.00 10.75 14.76
C ASP A 82 6.97 9.62 14.92
N PHE A 83 7.28 8.43 14.42
CA PHE A 83 6.37 7.28 14.44
C PHE A 83 7.04 6.05 15.03
N VAL A 84 6.30 5.33 15.88
CA VAL A 84 6.73 4.05 16.44
C VAL A 84 6.96 3.02 15.33
N GLU A 85 6.00 2.91 14.43
CA GLU A 85 6.10 2.10 13.22
C GLU A 85 6.03 3.03 12.01
N TYR A 86 7.16 3.17 11.31
CA TYR A 86 7.25 4.00 10.11
C TYR A 86 7.19 3.15 8.83
N THR A 87 7.18 1.82 8.93
CA THR A 87 6.87 0.90 7.82
C THR A 87 6.04 -0.27 8.31
N GLY A 88 5.36 -0.95 7.40
CA GLY A 88 4.64 -2.17 7.72
C GLY A 88 3.92 -2.76 6.53
N GLN A 89 3.02 -3.69 6.82
CA GLN A 89 2.21 -4.36 5.80
C GLN A 89 0.79 -4.61 6.28
N VAL A 90 -0.16 -4.61 5.34
CA VAL A 90 -1.53 -5.09 5.55
C VAL A 90 -1.85 -6.19 4.55
N VAL A 91 -2.54 -7.24 5.01
CA VAL A 91 -2.84 -8.41 4.19
C VAL A 91 -4.34 -8.45 3.91
N PHE A 92 -4.72 -8.17 2.66
CA PHE A 92 -6.10 -8.31 2.19
C PHE A 92 -6.36 -9.77 1.85
N ALA A 93 -7.35 -10.39 2.49
CA ALA A 93 -7.85 -11.69 2.06
C ALA A 93 -8.62 -11.58 0.73
N ALA A 94 -8.91 -12.74 0.10
CA ALA A 94 -9.81 -12.76 -1.05
C ALA A 94 -11.21 -12.24 -0.63
N GLY A 95 -11.82 -11.38 -1.44
CA GLY A 95 -13.08 -10.71 -1.15
C GLY A 95 -12.97 -9.49 -0.22
N GLU A 96 -11.83 -9.28 0.45
CA GLU A 96 -11.65 -8.16 1.36
C GLU A 96 -11.35 -6.86 0.60
N ARG A 97 -12.09 -5.80 0.93
CA ARG A 97 -12.06 -4.52 0.20
C ARG A 97 -11.53 -3.34 0.99
N THR A 98 -11.33 -3.49 2.29
CA THR A 98 -10.85 -2.42 3.16
C THR A 98 -9.92 -2.95 4.24
N LYS A 99 -8.84 -2.23 4.50
CA LYS A 99 -7.97 -2.41 5.68
C LYS A 99 -7.76 -1.08 6.37
N VAL A 100 -7.42 -1.15 7.66
CA VAL A 100 -7.06 0.02 8.45
C VAL A 100 -5.61 -0.14 8.89
N ILE A 101 -4.82 0.90 8.68
CA ILE A 101 -3.48 1.08 9.24
C ILE A 101 -3.62 2.06 10.41
N LEU A 102 -3.08 1.66 11.56
CA LEU A 102 -3.02 2.50 12.76
C LEU A 102 -1.56 2.92 12.94
N LEU A 103 -1.29 4.22 12.85
CA LEU A 103 0.04 4.78 13.02
C LEU A 103 0.11 5.48 14.38
N ASN A 104 1.05 5.08 15.22
CA ASN A 104 1.24 5.68 16.53
C ASN A 104 2.38 6.70 16.48
N ILE A 105 2.10 7.91 16.95
CA ILE A 105 3.12 8.96 17.09
C ILE A 105 4.05 8.58 18.25
N ALA A 106 5.37 8.73 18.03
CA ALA A 106 6.38 8.50 19.04
C ALA A 106 6.29 9.52 20.19
N ILE A 107 6.88 9.19 21.33
CA ILE A 107 6.99 10.06 22.53
C ILE A 107 8.42 10.61 22.57
#